data_AF-A0A4Q2X639-F1
#
_entry.id   AF-A0A4Q2X639-F1
#
_cell.length_a   1.000
_cell.length_b   1.000
_cell.length_c   1.000
_cell.angle_alpha   90.00
_cell.angle_beta   90.00
_cell.angle_gamma   90.00
#
_symmetry.space_group_name_H-M   'P 1'
#
loop_
_entity.id
_entity.type
_entity.pdbx_description
1 polymer ?
#
loop_
_entity_poly.entity_id
_entity_poly.type
_entity_poly.pdbx_seq_one_letter_code
_entity_poly.pdbx_strand_id
1 'polypeptide(L)'
;MKKPHYIIMGGIVVLLPVVYLVGSSRGPVGQTENKAAQAKSEAREEGRKPAPREKHPDSPGSRHQARIEAEMKAAENMGMTPELAAARLKAAQAIENIHERAMVCAHIIGELCAAGYVNEAWAFIDKDFGKVRSAELDTFFASPMVNLATFEATFKELYNDAETRSAMSSRMEIHKTADLLDSLMSPQVDSEFLALKKLDPEGFSNGVYNRLHLDLRELPILEREGRLSEAFALQQKGLLRPVEPVRMLWKLGNYDAFQKWEKFSEFTAGTDFGSDRDYIEHTRESFIGDMIRESSLQTIDLILKSEGAPGSRDLQLAMQQWSKVDSSGAMEWYEKNASTLGPEKQSSAAAGFFGLAYDNGELEVARQWANQITEQKMREGALAAIDKKEREQQGR
;
A
#
# COMPACT_ATOMS: atom_id res chain seq x y z
N MET A 1 17.70 1.13 -68.70
CA MET A 1 19.13 0.84 -68.43
C MET A 1 19.29 0.57 -66.94
N LYS A 2 20.14 -0.40 -66.62
CA LYS A 2 20.20 -1.15 -65.36
C LYS A 2 20.69 -0.28 -64.18
N LYS A 3 20.09 -0.49 -63.00
CA LYS A 3 20.60 -0.04 -61.69
C LYS A 3 21.95 -0.72 -61.39
N PRO A 4 22.82 -0.11 -60.57
CA PRO A 4 23.71 -0.86 -59.71
C PRO A 4 23.24 -0.82 -58.26
N HIS A 5 23.26 -2.00 -57.65
CA HIS A 5 23.11 -2.26 -56.23
C HIS A 5 24.35 -1.80 -55.46
N TYR A 6 24.16 -1.25 -54.26
CA TYR A 6 25.20 -1.27 -53.23
C TYR A 6 24.74 -2.20 -52.11
N ILE A 7 25.41 -3.35 -52.07
CA ILE A 7 25.51 -4.28 -50.96
C ILE A 7 26.76 -3.84 -50.20
N ILE A 8 26.66 -3.51 -48.92
CA ILE A 8 27.80 -3.60 -48.01
C ILE A 8 27.32 -4.38 -46.78
N MET A 9 27.90 -5.57 -46.67
CA MET A 9 27.80 -6.52 -45.57
C MET A 9 28.56 -6.00 -44.35
N GLY A 10 28.19 -6.53 -43.18
CA GLY A 10 28.72 -6.13 -41.88
C GLY A 10 30.08 -6.72 -41.52
N GLY A 11 30.44 -6.47 -40.27
CA GLY A 11 31.46 -7.21 -39.52
C GLY A 11 32.63 -6.36 -39.04
N ILE A 12 32.54 -5.83 -37.81
CA ILE A 12 33.71 -5.72 -36.93
C ILE A 12 33.26 -6.14 -35.51
N VAL A 13 33.54 -7.39 -35.18
CA VAL A 13 33.85 -7.87 -33.84
C VAL A 13 35.36 -7.76 -33.70
N VAL A 14 35.88 -7.31 -32.55
CA VAL A 14 37.07 -7.85 -31.84
C VAL A 14 37.59 -6.86 -30.77
N LEU A 15 37.49 -7.32 -29.52
CA LEU A 15 38.40 -7.23 -28.35
C LEU A 15 38.75 -5.88 -27.69
N LEU A 16 38.35 -5.76 -26.41
CA LEU A 16 39.27 -5.50 -25.29
C LEU A 16 38.83 -6.30 -24.04
N PRO A 17 39.77 -6.93 -23.28
CA PRO A 17 39.47 -7.73 -22.09
C PRO A 17 39.95 -7.10 -20.75
N VAL A 18 39.55 -7.75 -19.62
CA VAL A 18 40.10 -7.70 -18.23
C VAL A 18 39.61 -6.50 -17.40
N VAL A 19 38.91 -6.62 -16.25
CA VAL A 19 39.10 -7.46 -15.05
C VAL A 19 37.75 -7.83 -14.39
N TYR A 20 37.58 -9.11 -14.06
CA TYR A 20 36.56 -9.65 -13.15
C TYR A 20 37.25 -10.02 -11.83
N LEU A 21 36.71 -9.65 -10.67
CA LEU A 21 36.53 -10.50 -9.48
C LEU A 21 36.11 -9.67 -8.24
N VAL A 22 34.91 -9.96 -7.72
CA VAL A 22 34.62 -10.66 -6.44
C VAL A 22 33.08 -10.62 -6.30
N GLY A 23 32.39 -11.74 -6.57
CA GLY A 23 31.72 -12.56 -5.55
C GLY A 23 30.26 -12.14 -5.37
N SER A 24 29.24 -12.92 -5.74
CA SER A 24 28.93 -14.23 -5.15
C SER A 24 27.91 -14.98 -6.00
N SER A 25 28.26 -16.21 -6.32
CA SER A 25 27.50 -17.22 -7.06
C SER A 25 26.37 -17.84 -6.24
N ARG A 26 25.16 -17.93 -6.82
CA ARG A 26 24.26 -19.08 -6.64
C ARG A 26 23.59 -19.42 -7.97
N GLY A 27 24.13 -20.43 -8.63
CA GLY A 27 23.49 -21.14 -9.73
C GLY A 27 22.46 -22.17 -9.25
N PRO A 28 21.79 -22.85 -10.19
CA PRO A 28 20.48 -23.47 -10.01
C PRO A 28 20.58 -24.88 -9.43
N VAL A 29 19.61 -25.26 -8.60
CA VAL A 29 19.44 -26.64 -8.14
C VAL A 29 18.38 -27.31 -9.01
N GLY A 30 18.83 -28.31 -9.76
CA GLY A 30 17.99 -29.21 -10.54
C GLY A 30 17.10 -30.08 -9.65
N GLN A 31 15.92 -30.38 -10.18
CA GLN A 31 15.02 -31.41 -9.67
C GLN A 31 15.75 -32.76 -9.64
N THR A 32 15.74 -33.42 -8.49
CA THR A 32 15.90 -34.87 -8.40
C THR A 32 14.99 -35.41 -7.32
N GLU A 33 14.34 -36.52 -7.66
CA GLU A 33 13.30 -37.23 -6.94
C GLU A 33 13.68 -37.57 -5.49
N ASN A 34 12.75 -37.37 -4.56
CA ASN A 34 12.81 -37.98 -3.22
C ASN A 34 11.41 -38.28 -2.65
N LYS A 35 10.63 -39.09 -3.38
CA LYS A 35 9.48 -39.81 -2.82
C LYS A 35 9.98 -41.07 -2.08
N ALA A 36 10.55 -40.90 -0.89
CA ALA A 36 10.80 -42.01 0.05
C ALA A 36 11.09 -41.59 1.50
N ALA A 37 11.29 -40.29 1.79
CA ALA A 37 11.71 -39.86 3.13
C ALA A 37 10.56 -39.38 4.04
N GLN A 38 9.34 -39.21 3.53
CA GLN A 38 8.22 -38.63 4.29
C GLN A 38 7.44 -39.64 5.16
N ALA A 39 7.71 -40.94 5.04
CA ALA A 39 7.04 -41.98 5.83
C ALA A 39 7.81 -42.42 7.10
N LYS A 40 8.94 -41.79 7.42
CA LYS A 40 9.75 -42.12 8.62
C LYS A 40 9.87 -40.99 9.66
N SER A 41 9.32 -39.80 9.39
CA SER A 41 9.30 -38.70 10.37
C SER A 41 8.07 -38.69 11.28
N GLU A 42 6.96 -39.34 10.89
CA GLU A 42 5.72 -39.36 11.69
C GLU A 42 5.74 -40.39 12.84
N ALA A 43 6.78 -41.22 12.96
CA ALA A 43 6.88 -42.23 14.03
C ALA A 43 7.87 -41.86 15.17
N ARG A 44 8.32 -40.59 15.26
CA ARG A 44 9.31 -40.17 16.28
C ARG A 44 8.95 -38.88 17.02
N GLU A 45 7.68 -38.48 17.02
CA GLU A 45 7.18 -37.30 17.74
C GLU A 45 6.18 -37.62 18.87
N GLU A 46 6.07 -38.88 19.29
CA GLU A 46 5.45 -39.24 20.57
C GLU A 46 6.56 -39.47 21.61
N GLY A 47 6.82 -38.48 22.49
CA GLY A 47 7.65 -38.74 23.68
C GLY A 47 8.55 -37.62 24.20
N ARG A 48 8.27 -36.34 23.94
CA ARG A 48 8.87 -35.25 24.74
C ARG A 48 7.81 -34.28 25.23
N LYS A 49 7.24 -34.59 26.38
CA LYS A 49 6.59 -33.57 27.22
C LYS A 49 7.67 -32.58 27.67
N PRO A 50 7.54 -31.26 27.42
CA PRO A 50 8.41 -30.29 28.05
C PRO A 50 8.20 -30.37 29.57
N ALA A 51 9.29 -30.51 30.32
CA ALA A 51 9.25 -30.44 31.77
C ALA A 51 8.61 -29.10 32.19
N PRO A 52 7.75 -29.06 33.23
CA PRO A 52 7.17 -27.81 33.68
C PRO A 52 8.32 -26.90 34.12
N ARG A 53 8.49 -25.76 33.47
CA ARG A 53 9.30 -24.68 34.04
C ARG A 53 8.55 -24.20 35.27
N GLU A 54 8.95 -24.70 36.43
CA GLU A 54 8.57 -24.11 37.71
C GLU A 54 9.05 -22.65 37.69
N LYS A 55 8.09 -21.72 37.59
CA LYS A 55 8.35 -20.30 37.80
C LYS A 55 8.82 -20.18 39.26
N HIS A 56 10.11 -19.91 39.46
CA HIS A 56 10.63 -19.59 40.79
C HIS A 56 9.87 -18.36 41.32
N PRO A 57 9.14 -18.46 42.44
CA PRO A 57 8.28 -17.39 42.95
C PRO A 57 9.05 -16.12 43.37
N ASP A 58 10.38 -16.21 43.50
CA ASP A 58 11.25 -15.15 44.05
C ASP A 58 12.15 -14.43 43.06
N SER A 59 11.91 -14.56 41.75
CA SER A 59 12.64 -13.72 40.78
C SER A 59 12.26 -12.23 40.94
N PRO A 60 13.19 -11.28 40.74
CA PRO A 60 12.87 -9.85 40.76
C PRO A 60 11.72 -9.48 39.80
N GLY A 61 11.64 -10.14 38.63
CA GLY A 61 10.54 -9.97 37.68
C GLY A 61 9.20 -10.53 38.15
N SER A 62 9.18 -11.65 38.88
CA SER A 62 7.94 -12.21 39.46
C SER A 62 7.43 -11.40 40.64
N ARG A 63 8.31 -10.75 41.41
CA ARG A 63 7.93 -9.81 42.48
C ARG A 63 7.36 -8.51 41.94
N HIS A 64 7.87 -8.00 40.81
CA HIS A 64 7.30 -6.84 40.13
C HIS A 64 5.92 -7.14 39.54
N GLN A 65 5.79 -8.27 38.84
CA GLN A 65 4.50 -8.74 38.29
C GLN A 65 3.45 -8.97 39.39
N ALA A 66 3.83 -9.61 40.51
CA ALA A 66 2.94 -9.85 41.64
C ALA A 66 2.54 -8.57 42.37
N ARG A 67 3.42 -7.55 42.40
CA ARG A 67 3.09 -6.23 42.95
C ARG A 67 2.10 -5.48 42.05
N ILE A 68 2.31 -5.52 40.73
CA ILE A 68 1.37 -4.95 39.76
C ILE A 68 0.01 -5.66 39.88
N GLU A 69 -0.01 -6.99 39.92
CA GLU A 69 -1.25 -7.78 40.10
C GLU A 69 -1.94 -7.48 41.44
N ALA A 70 -1.19 -7.29 42.54
CA ALA A 70 -1.76 -6.94 43.84
C ALA A 70 -2.28 -5.49 43.90
N GLU A 71 -1.59 -4.54 43.26
CA GLU A 71 -2.05 -3.14 43.12
C GLU A 71 -3.27 -3.04 42.19
N MET A 72 -3.33 -3.85 41.13
CA MET A 72 -4.50 -3.99 40.25
C MET A 72 -5.69 -4.59 41.02
N LYS A 73 -5.47 -5.66 41.78
CA LYS A 73 -6.51 -6.33 42.58
C LYS A 73 -7.00 -5.50 43.77
N ALA A 74 -6.15 -4.63 44.33
CA ALA A 74 -6.54 -3.66 45.35
C ALA A 74 -7.35 -2.49 44.76
N ALA A 75 -7.07 -2.10 43.51
CA ALA A 75 -7.79 -1.05 42.79
C ALA A 75 -9.11 -1.51 42.16
N GLU A 76 -9.26 -2.80 41.86
CA GLU A 76 -10.53 -3.42 41.46
C GLU A 76 -11.68 -3.12 42.44
N ASN A 77 -11.38 -2.83 43.71
CA ASN A 77 -12.39 -2.57 44.75
C ASN A 77 -12.73 -1.08 44.98
N MET A 78 -12.07 -0.11 44.33
CA MET A 78 -12.37 1.33 44.52
C MET A 78 -12.77 2.10 43.25
N GLY A 79 -12.61 1.52 42.05
CA GLY A 79 -12.82 2.26 40.81
C GLY A 79 -11.76 3.34 40.59
N MET A 80 -11.46 3.68 39.33
CA MET A 80 -10.49 4.74 39.03
C MET A 80 -11.08 6.11 39.40
N THR A 81 -10.31 6.93 40.12
CA THR A 81 -10.62 8.35 40.39
C THR A 81 -9.55 9.25 39.79
N PRO A 82 -9.83 10.55 39.55
CA PRO A 82 -8.83 11.48 39.05
C PRO A 82 -7.57 11.58 39.93
N GLU A 83 -7.72 11.54 41.25
CA GLU A 83 -6.59 11.61 42.19
C GLU A 83 -5.71 10.36 42.11
N LEU A 84 -6.34 9.17 42.00
CA LEU A 84 -5.62 7.91 41.84
C LEU A 84 -4.89 7.87 40.49
N ALA A 85 -5.55 8.30 39.41
CA ALA A 85 -4.94 8.40 38.09
C ALA A 85 -3.73 9.34 38.09
N ALA A 86 -3.85 10.54 38.68
CA ALA A 86 -2.74 11.48 38.81
C ALA A 86 -1.55 10.88 39.57
N ALA A 87 -1.81 10.17 40.68
CA ALA A 87 -0.77 9.50 41.45
C ALA A 87 -0.07 8.38 40.64
N ARG A 88 -0.84 7.58 39.89
CA ARG A 88 -0.31 6.50 39.03
C ARG A 88 0.49 7.04 37.85
N LEU A 89 0.02 8.09 37.18
CA LEU A 89 0.74 8.74 36.08
C LEU A 89 2.06 9.32 36.56
N LYS A 90 2.07 9.97 37.74
CA LYS A 90 3.31 10.45 38.36
C LYS A 90 4.29 9.31 38.66
N ALA A 91 3.79 8.16 39.14
CA ALA A 91 4.64 6.99 39.37
C ALA A 91 5.18 6.40 38.05
N ALA A 92 4.38 6.39 36.98
CA ALA A 92 4.77 5.89 35.66
C ALA A 92 5.92 6.69 35.02
N GLN A 93 6.16 7.95 35.43
CA GLN A 93 7.31 8.73 34.97
C GLN A 93 8.66 8.08 35.30
N ALA A 94 8.72 7.24 36.34
CA ALA A 94 9.93 6.50 36.72
C ALA A 94 10.23 5.28 35.82
N ILE A 95 9.32 4.90 34.91
CA ILE A 95 9.53 3.80 33.97
C ILE A 95 10.49 4.28 32.87
N GLU A 96 11.69 3.68 32.83
CA GLU A 96 12.74 4.03 31.86
C GLU A 96 12.38 3.59 30.43
N ASN A 97 11.72 2.44 30.27
CA ASN A 97 11.32 1.95 28.96
C ASN A 97 10.11 2.74 28.42
N ILE A 98 10.34 3.53 27.36
CA ILE A 98 9.32 4.38 26.76
C ILE A 98 8.08 3.62 26.27
N HIS A 99 8.22 2.37 25.83
CA HIS A 99 7.10 1.58 25.36
C HIS A 99 6.22 1.11 26.52
N GLU A 100 6.84 0.61 27.57
CA GLU A 100 6.15 0.19 28.79
C GLU A 100 5.46 1.38 29.45
N ARG A 101 6.16 2.53 29.55
CA ARG A 101 5.57 3.77 30.07
C ARG A 101 4.34 4.19 29.26
N ALA A 102 4.43 4.17 27.92
CA ALA A 102 3.30 4.51 27.06
C ALA A 102 2.09 3.59 27.29
N MET A 103 2.30 2.27 27.42
CA MET A 103 1.23 1.32 27.69
C MET A 103 0.58 1.53 29.07
N VAL A 104 1.39 1.77 30.10
CA VAL A 104 0.89 2.02 31.47
C VAL A 104 0.07 3.31 31.51
N CYS A 105 0.59 4.40 30.95
CA CYS A 105 -0.13 5.67 30.92
C CYS A 105 -1.43 5.56 30.12
N ALA A 106 -1.39 4.96 28.93
CA ALA A 106 -2.57 4.69 28.11
C ALA A 106 -3.63 3.89 28.89
N HIS A 107 -3.23 2.84 29.61
CA HIS A 107 -4.14 2.05 30.44
C HIS A 107 -4.81 2.90 31.53
N ILE A 108 -4.06 3.76 32.23
CA ILE A 108 -4.61 4.65 33.26
C ILE A 108 -5.64 5.63 32.66
N ILE A 109 -5.34 6.21 31.50
CA ILE A 109 -6.28 7.07 30.75
C ILE A 109 -7.56 6.29 30.38
N GLY A 110 -7.41 5.06 29.91
CA GLY A 110 -8.54 4.18 29.58
C GLY A 110 -9.42 3.86 30.79
N GLU A 111 -8.83 3.49 31.92
CA GLU A 111 -9.55 3.24 33.18
C GLU A 111 -10.31 4.50 33.66
N LEU A 112 -9.70 5.67 33.53
CA LEU A 112 -10.30 6.93 33.94
C LEU A 112 -11.49 7.32 33.04
N CYS A 113 -11.37 7.14 31.73
CA CYS A 113 -12.48 7.30 30.79
C CYS A 113 -13.62 6.31 31.09
N ALA A 114 -13.30 5.04 31.34
CA ALA A 114 -14.29 4.00 31.65
C ALA A 114 -15.07 4.29 32.95
N ALA A 115 -14.43 4.98 33.91
CA ALA A 115 -15.06 5.46 35.13
C ALA A 115 -15.90 6.75 34.93
N GLY A 116 -15.95 7.31 33.73
CA GLY A 116 -16.76 8.50 33.38
C GLY A 116 -16.05 9.84 33.51
N TYR A 117 -14.77 9.85 33.89
CA TYR A 117 -13.96 11.06 34.09
C TYR A 117 -13.25 11.50 32.80
N VAL A 118 -14.01 11.67 31.73
CA VAL A 118 -13.47 11.94 30.38
C VAL A 118 -12.71 13.27 30.32
N ASN A 119 -13.20 14.31 31.00
CA ASN A 119 -12.55 15.64 30.97
C ASN A 119 -11.19 15.61 31.69
N GLU A 120 -11.12 14.91 32.83
CA GLU A 120 -9.91 14.72 33.61
C GLU A 120 -8.90 13.85 32.84
N ALA A 121 -9.38 12.81 32.16
CA ALA A 121 -8.56 12.00 31.28
C ALA A 121 -7.89 12.84 30.18
N TRP A 122 -8.65 13.69 29.49
CA TRP A 122 -8.09 14.63 28.50
C TRP A 122 -7.03 15.57 29.11
N ALA A 123 -7.33 16.12 30.30
CA ALA A 123 -6.41 17.02 30.99
C ALA A 123 -5.07 16.35 31.32
N PHE A 124 -5.08 15.04 31.62
CA PHE A 124 -3.91 14.26 31.99
C PHE A 124 -3.07 13.74 30.83
N ILE A 125 -3.57 13.75 29.59
CA ILE A 125 -2.76 13.36 28.42
C ILE A 125 -1.51 14.22 28.33
N ASP A 126 -0.37 13.56 28.15
CA ASP A 126 0.95 14.15 27.99
C ASP A 126 0.93 15.23 26.89
N LYS A 127 1.55 16.38 27.17
CA LYS A 127 1.58 17.52 26.25
C LYS A 127 2.74 17.43 25.27
N ASP A 128 3.76 16.66 25.60
CA ASP A 128 4.93 16.50 24.74
C ASP A 128 4.65 15.47 23.64
N PHE A 129 5.07 15.80 22.41
CA PHE A 129 4.97 14.86 21.31
C PHE A 129 5.84 13.63 21.57
N GLY A 130 5.25 12.46 21.39
CA GLY A 130 5.98 11.22 21.52
C GLY A 130 5.08 10.02 21.69
N LYS A 131 5.72 8.88 21.98
CA LYS A 131 5.08 7.58 22.05
C LYS A 131 4.06 7.47 23.20
N VAL A 132 4.30 8.15 24.32
CA VAL A 132 3.37 8.17 25.47
C VAL A 132 2.08 8.87 25.08
N ARG A 133 2.17 10.14 24.66
CA ARG A 133 1.04 10.93 24.17
C ARG A 133 0.25 10.21 23.07
N SER A 134 0.92 9.61 22.08
CA SER A 134 0.25 8.86 21.02
C SER A 134 -0.62 7.73 21.58
N ALA A 135 -0.08 6.90 22.49
CA ALA A 135 -0.81 5.78 23.07
C ALA A 135 -1.97 6.24 23.98
N GLU A 136 -1.78 7.32 24.71
CA GLU A 136 -2.84 7.95 25.52
C GLU A 136 -3.97 8.51 24.66
N LEU A 137 -3.64 9.22 23.57
CA LEU A 137 -4.62 9.75 22.61
C LEU A 137 -5.41 8.62 21.94
N ASP A 138 -4.72 7.56 21.47
CA ASP A 138 -5.36 6.41 20.84
C ASP A 138 -6.37 5.77 21.80
N THR A 139 -5.99 5.59 23.07
CA THR A 139 -6.87 5.02 24.10
C THR A 139 -8.03 5.94 24.47
N PHE A 140 -7.77 7.24 24.56
CA PHE A 140 -8.81 8.23 24.83
C PHE A 140 -9.87 8.23 23.72
N PHE A 141 -9.46 8.35 22.46
CA PHE A 141 -10.38 8.42 21.32
C PHE A 141 -11.05 7.09 20.97
N ALA A 142 -10.46 5.95 21.35
CA ALA A 142 -11.09 4.64 21.28
C ALA A 142 -12.04 4.34 22.45
N SER A 143 -12.22 5.27 23.39
CA SER A 143 -13.15 5.06 24.51
C SER A 143 -14.61 5.32 24.09
N PRO A 144 -15.54 4.38 24.34
CA PRO A 144 -16.97 4.59 24.08
C PRO A 144 -17.59 5.68 24.98
N MET A 145 -16.89 6.08 26.06
CA MET A 145 -17.34 7.14 26.96
C MET A 145 -17.10 8.55 26.39
N VAL A 146 -16.21 8.69 25.40
CA VAL A 146 -16.03 9.94 24.67
C VAL A 146 -17.18 10.09 23.68
N ASN A 147 -18.13 10.98 23.97
CA ASN A 147 -19.22 11.30 23.04
C ASN A 147 -18.75 12.17 21.87
N LEU A 148 -19.55 12.26 20.81
CA LEU A 148 -19.22 13.01 19.59
C LEU A 148 -18.85 14.48 19.86
N ALA A 149 -19.59 15.17 20.75
CA ALA A 149 -19.30 16.57 21.05
C ALA A 149 -17.92 16.75 21.73
N THR A 150 -17.56 15.83 22.63
CA THR A 150 -16.25 15.83 23.30
C THR A 150 -15.15 15.46 22.32
N PHE A 151 -15.40 14.48 21.45
CA PHE A 151 -14.49 14.12 20.35
C PHE A 151 -14.22 15.35 19.48
N GLU A 152 -15.25 16.01 18.96
CA GLU A 152 -15.09 17.18 18.08
C GLU A 152 -14.35 18.34 18.74
N ALA A 153 -14.56 18.56 20.04
CA ALA A 153 -13.88 19.62 20.79
C ALA A 153 -12.37 19.31 20.93
N THR A 154 -12.05 18.12 21.43
CA THR A 154 -10.66 17.70 21.70
C THR A 154 -9.88 17.42 20.41
N PHE A 155 -10.54 16.92 19.37
CA PHE A 155 -9.92 16.68 18.06
C PHE A 155 -9.39 17.97 17.41
N LYS A 156 -10.06 19.11 17.62
CA LYS A 156 -9.61 20.42 17.11
C LYS A 156 -8.38 20.97 17.85
N GLU A 157 -8.05 20.39 19.00
CA GLU A 157 -6.85 20.73 19.78
C GLU A 157 -5.63 19.91 19.35
N LEU A 158 -5.78 18.95 18.44
CA LEU A 158 -4.67 18.15 17.92
C LEU A 158 -3.78 18.98 17.01
N TYR A 159 -2.48 18.77 17.13
CA TYR A 159 -1.48 19.69 16.59
C TYR A 159 -0.90 19.30 15.24
N ASN A 160 -1.08 18.04 14.81
CA ASN A 160 -0.50 17.53 13.58
C ASN A 160 -1.34 16.42 12.92
N ASP A 161 -1.11 16.21 11.63
CA ASP A 161 -1.84 15.25 10.80
C ASP A 161 -1.69 13.78 11.26
N ALA A 162 -0.64 13.44 12.00
CA ALA A 162 -0.47 12.09 12.53
C ALA A 162 -1.41 11.82 13.71
N GLU A 163 -1.49 12.76 14.66
CA GLU A 163 -2.44 12.69 15.78
C GLU A 163 -3.88 12.68 15.28
N THR A 164 -4.21 13.59 14.36
CA THR A 164 -5.54 13.69 13.74
C THR A 164 -5.97 12.39 13.07
N ARG A 165 -5.09 11.78 12.25
CA ARG A 165 -5.37 10.49 11.61
C ARG A 165 -5.49 9.34 12.60
N SER A 166 -4.65 9.31 13.64
CA SER A 166 -4.70 8.28 14.67
C SER A 166 -6.00 8.36 15.48
N ALA A 167 -6.36 9.55 15.96
CA ALA A 167 -7.59 9.82 16.69
C ALA A 167 -8.84 9.38 15.90
N MET A 168 -8.90 9.69 14.60
CA MET A 168 -10.01 9.25 13.76
C MET A 168 -10.04 7.73 13.57
N SER A 169 -8.87 7.09 13.40
CA SER A 169 -8.78 5.62 13.35
C SER A 169 -9.27 4.98 14.65
N SER A 170 -8.81 5.47 15.79
CA SER A 170 -9.23 5.01 17.12
C SER A 170 -10.73 5.19 17.36
N ARG A 171 -11.33 6.29 16.86
CA ARG A 171 -12.78 6.47 16.93
C ARG A 171 -13.53 5.36 16.19
N MET A 172 -13.05 4.96 15.01
CA MET A 172 -13.65 3.88 14.23
C MET A 172 -13.46 2.50 14.88
N GLU A 173 -12.45 2.33 15.73
CA GLU A 173 -12.17 1.07 16.44
C GLU A 173 -13.17 0.76 17.56
N ILE A 174 -13.92 1.75 18.03
CA ILE A 174 -15.05 1.55 18.96
C ILE A 174 -16.08 0.57 18.36
N HIS A 175 -16.19 0.57 17.03
CA HIS A 175 -17.10 -0.29 16.30
C HIS A 175 -16.39 -1.57 15.82
N LYS A 176 -17.08 -2.71 15.99
CA LYS A 176 -16.69 -3.92 15.26
C LYS A 176 -16.79 -3.64 13.76
N THR A 177 -15.89 -4.21 12.98
CA THR A 177 -15.84 -3.96 11.53
C THR A 177 -17.18 -4.25 10.85
N ALA A 178 -17.87 -5.34 11.21
CA ALA A 178 -19.20 -5.64 10.67
C ALA A 178 -20.23 -4.53 10.99
N ASP A 179 -20.36 -4.16 12.26
CA ASP A 179 -21.33 -3.14 12.72
C ASP A 179 -21.04 -1.76 12.08
N LEU A 180 -19.76 -1.39 11.95
CA LEU A 180 -19.34 -0.18 11.26
C LEU A 180 -19.80 -0.19 9.81
N LEU A 181 -19.54 -1.29 9.10
CA LEU A 181 -19.86 -1.39 7.69
C LEU A 181 -21.35 -1.45 7.44
N ASP A 182 -22.12 -2.17 8.26
CA ASP A 182 -23.58 -2.16 8.21
C ASP A 182 -24.12 -0.72 8.35
N SER A 183 -23.54 0.06 9.27
CA SER A 183 -23.92 1.46 9.48
C SER A 183 -23.57 2.37 8.30
N LEU A 184 -22.39 2.21 7.70
CA LEU A 184 -21.95 3.00 6.54
C LEU A 184 -22.64 2.57 5.23
N MET A 185 -22.99 1.29 5.13
CA MET A 185 -23.66 0.69 3.97
C MET A 185 -25.18 0.89 4.01
N SER A 186 -25.75 1.27 5.14
CA SER A 186 -27.15 1.70 5.27
C SER A 186 -27.55 2.74 4.21
N PRO A 187 -28.81 2.71 3.68
CA PRO A 187 -29.32 3.76 2.80
C PRO A 187 -29.24 5.15 3.42
N GLN A 188 -29.36 5.23 4.74
CA GLN A 188 -29.17 6.46 5.53
C GLN A 188 -27.99 6.25 6.47
N VAL A 189 -26.87 6.88 6.14
CA VAL A 189 -25.66 6.86 6.97
C VAL A 189 -25.93 7.61 8.27
N ASP A 190 -25.49 7.05 9.39
CA ASP A 190 -25.66 7.68 10.70
C ASP A 190 -25.07 9.10 10.72
N SER A 191 -25.80 10.02 11.36
CA SER A 191 -25.40 11.42 11.55
C SER A 191 -24.02 11.57 12.20
N GLU A 192 -23.62 10.63 13.07
CA GLU A 192 -22.30 10.61 13.69
C GLU A 192 -21.20 10.47 12.62
N PHE A 193 -21.31 9.47 11.74
CA PHE A 193 -20.30 9.26 10.70
C PHE A 193 -20.25 10.42 9.70
N LEU A 194 -21.40 11.05 9.41
CA LEU A 194 -21.43 12.25 8.59
C LEU A 194 -20.75 13.45 9.27
N ALA A 195 -20.90 13.60 10.59
CA ALA A 195 -20.22 14.63 11.36
C ALA A 195 -18.70 14.40 11.38
N LEU A 196 -18.25 13.17 11.65
CA LEU A 196 -16.83 12.79 11.63
C LEU A 196 -16.21 13.02 10.26
N LYS A 197 -16.89 12.62 9.18
CA LYS A 197 -16.45 12.88 7.81
C LYS A 197 -16.34 14.37 7.50
N LYS A 198 -17.27 15.19 8.01
CA LYS A 198 -17.23 16.65 7.81
C LYS A 198 -16.08 17.30 8.59
N LEU A 199 -15.75 16.75 9.76
CA LEU A 199 -14.68 17.25 10.62
C LEU A 199 -13.31 17.06 9.97
N ASP A 200 -13.03 15.86 9.46
CA ASP A 200 -11.83 15.54 8.71
C ASP A 200 -12.11 14.43 7.67
N PRO A 201 -12.34 14.79 6.39
CA PRO A 201 -12.64 13.83 5.34
C PRO A 201 -11.53 12.81 5.09
N GLU A 202 -10.26 13.24 5.20
CA GLU A 202 -9.12 12.37 4.92
C GLU A 202 -8.87 11.40 6.07
N GLY A 203 -8.87 11.90 7.31
CA GLY A 203 -8.80 11.07 8.50
C GLY A 203 -9.95 10.07 8.55
N PHE A 204 -11.17 10.50 8.23
CA PHE A 204 -12.35 9.63 8.23
C PHE A 204 -12.18 8.50 7.21
N SER A 205 -11.84 8.84 5.97
CA SER A 205 -11.60 7.84 4.92
C SER A 205 -10.49 6.86 5.31
N ASN A 206 -9.40 7.36 5.90
CA ASN A 206 -8.30 6.51 6.33
C ASN A 206 -8.69 5.59 7.50
N GLY A 207 -9.51 6.08 8.43
CA GLY A 207 -10.06 5.29 9.53
C GLY A 207 -10.94 4.15 9.01
N VAL A 208 -11.87 4.43 8.10
CA VAL A 208 -12.71 3.40 7.47
C VAL A 208 -11.87 2.41 6.66
N TYR A 209 -10.92 2.90 5.87
CA TYR A 209 -9.95 2.05 5.16
C TYR A 209 -9.21 1.12 6.12
N ASN A 210 -8.71 1.65 7.24
CA ASN A 210 -8.03 0.87 8.27
C ASN A 210 -8.87 -0.30 8.77
N ARG A 211 -10.17 -0.10 8.98
CA ARG A 211 -11.08 -1.18 9.40
C ARG A 211 -11.31 -2.23 8.33
N LEU A 212 -11.28 -1.85 7.05
CA LEU A 212 -11.45 -2.75 5.91
C LEU A 212 -10.21 -3.57 5.58
N HIS A 213 -9.01 -3.00 5.75
CA HIS A 213 -7.76 -3.69 5.39
C HIS A 213 -7.11 -4.45 6.54
N LEU A 214 -7.49 -4.16 7.80
CA LEU A 214 -7.03 -4.93 8.96
C LEU A 214 -7.32 -6.41 8.73
N ASP A 215 -6.30 -7.25 8.90
CA ASP A 215 -6.35 -8.70 8.74
C ASP A 215 -6.78 -9.19 7.35
N LEU A 216 -6.90 -8.31 6.34
CA LEU A 216 -7.36 -8.67 4.99
C LEU A 216 -6.54 -9.81 4.39
N ARG A 217 -5.24 -9.88 4.69
CA ARG A 217 -4.35 -10.96 4.21
C ARG A 217 -4.60 -12.31 4.86
N GLU A 218 -5.25 -12.34 6.02
CA GLU A 218 -5.51 -13.54 6.81
C GLU A 218 -6.90 -14.12 6.50
N LEU A 219 -7.82 -13.30 6.00
CA LEU A 219 -9.17 -13.73 5.63
C LEU A 219 -9.18 -14.73 4.44
N PRO A 220 -10.20 -15.61 4.33
CA PRO A 220 -10.47 -16.38 3.11
C PRO A 220 -10.66 -15.50 1.88
N ILE A 221 -10.35 -16.01 0.67
CA ILE A 221 -10.41 -15.24 -0.60
C ILE A 221 -11.77 -14.54 -0.78
N LEU A 222 -12.87 -15.27 -0.59
CA LEU A 222 -14.22 -14.72 -0.75
C LEU A 222 -14.50 -13.55 0.19
N GLU A 223 -13.99 -13.60 1.42
CA GLU A 223 -14.14 -12.52 2.39
C GLU A 223 -13.29 -11.30 1.99
N ARG A 224 -12.10 -11.51 1.41
CA ARG A 224 -11.28 -10.41 0.88
C ARG A 224 -11.96 -9.70 -0.28
N GLU A 225 -12.58 -10.46 -1.18
CA GLU A 225 -13.38 -9.91 -2.28
C GLU A 225 -14.59 -9.14 -1.77
N GLY A 226 -15.24 -9.65 -0.71
CA GLY A 226 -16.28 -8.95 0.02
C GLY A 226 -15.80 -7.59 0.53
N ARG A 227 -14.66 -7.56 1.24
CA ARG A 227 -14.06 -6.31 1.75
C ARG A 227 -13.71 -5.31 0.64
N LEU A 228 -13.17 -5.79 -0.48
CA LEU A 228 -12.88 -4.94 -1.63
C LEU A 228 -14.19 -4.36 -2.22
N SER A 229 -15.22 -5.19 -2.35
CA SER A 229 -16.53 -4.77 -2.87
C SER A 229 -17.20 -3.74 -1.96
N GLU A 230 -17.10 -3.93 -0.63
CA GLU A 230 -17.54 -2.95 0.37
C GLU A 230 -16.77 -1.63 0.21
N ALA A 231 -15.45 -1.68 0.02
CA ALA A 231 -14.65 -0.47 -0.21
C ALA A 231 -15.09 0.29 -1.47
N PHE A 232 -15.38 -0.42 -2.56
CA PHE A 232 -15.93 0.19 -3.78
C PHE A 232 -17.29 0.85 -3.53
N ALA A 233 -18.20 0.16 -2.85
CA ALA A 233 -19.53 0.71 -2.58
C ALA A 233 -19.46 1.95 -1.66
N LEU A 234 -18.58 1.94 -0.66
CA LEU A 234 -18.35 3.09 0.22
C LEU A 234 -17.71 4.26 -0.52
N GLN A 235 -16.82 3.99 -1.49
CA GLN A 235 -16.27 5.02 -2.37
C GLN A 235 -17.36 5.65 -3.24
N GLN A 236 -18.28 4.87 -3.81
CA GLN A 236 -19.41 5.38 -4.60
C GLN A 236 -20.35 6.26 -3.77
N LYS A 237 -20.47 5.98 -2.46
CA LYS A 237 -21.18 6.85 -1.49
C LYS A 237 -20.38 8.08 -1.06
N GLY A 238 -19.14 8.24 -1.53
CA GLY A 238 -18.22 9.28 -1.12
C GLY A 238 -17.76 9.19 0.32
N LEU A 239 -17.86 8.00 0.95
CA LEU A 239 -17.40 7.73 2.33
C LEU A 239 -15.94 7.28 2.38
N LEU A 240 -15.40 6.83 1.24
CA LEU A 240 -13.98 6.56 1.05
C LEU A 240 -13.43 7.40 -0.10
N ARG A 241 -12.16 7.78 0.00
CA ARG A 241 -11.42 8.39 -1.10
C ARG A 241 -11.26 7.39 -2.24
N PRO A 242 -11.25 7.85 -3.51
CA PRO A 242 -11.03 7.00 -4.68
C PRO A 242 -9.76 6.14 -4.62
N VAL A 243 -8.72 6.62 -3.92
CA VAL A 243 -7.45 5.89 -3.77
C VAL A 243 -7.52 4.66 -2.86
N GLU A 244 -8.43 4.62 -1.88
CA GLU A 244 -8.41 3.60 -0.83
C GLU A 244 -8.71 2.18 -1.35
N PRO A 245 -9.74 1.95 -2.21
CA PRO A 245 -9.96 0.64 -2.78
C PRO A 245 -8.77 0.14 -3.62
N VAL A 246 -8.08 1.05 -4.33
CA VAL A 246 -6.86 0.71 -5.09
C VAL A 246 -5.72 0.29 -4.17
N ARG A 247 -5.55 0.96 -3.03
CA ARG A 247 -4.58 0.54 -1.99
C ARG A 247 -4.91 -0.85 -1.44
N MET A 248 -6.19 -1.23 -1.35
CA MET A 248 -6.58 -2.57 -0.91
C MET A 248 -6.18 -3.66 -1.91
N LEU A 249 -6.20 -3.40 -3.22
CA LEU A 249 -5.81 -4.38 -4.24
C LEU A 249 -4.38 -4.93 -4.00
N TRP A 250 -3.45 -4.07 -3.60
CA TRP A 250 -2.07 -4.46 -3.24
C TRP A 250 -1.98 -5.37 -2.01
N LYS A 251 -3.03 -5.41 -1.19
CA LYS A 251 -3.10 -6.21 0.04
C LYS A 251 -3.78 -7.56 -0.17
N LEU A 252 -4.39 -7.83 -1.32
CA LEU A 252 -5.15 -9.07 -1.58
C LEU A 252 -4.29 -10.34 -1.67
N GLY A 253 -2.96 -10.21 -1.77
CA GLY A 253 -1.98 -11.27 -1.54
C GLY A 253 -1.93 -12.36 -2.61
N ASN A 254 -3.01 -13.13 -2.75
CA ASN A 254 -3.08 -14.35 -3.56
C ASN A 254 -3.45 -14.09 -5.03
N TYR A 255 -3.68 -12.83 -5.40
CA TYR A 255 -4.05 -12.45 -6.77
C TYR A 255 -2.78 -12.35 -7.61
N ASP A 256 -2.80 -13.00 -8.77
CA ASP A 256 -1.79 -12.79 -9.79
C ASP A 256 -1.88 -11.37 -10.39
N ALA A 257 -0.94 -11.00 -11.27
CA ALA A 257 -0.92 -9.67 -11.84
C ALA A 257 -2.17 -9.38 -12.71
N PHE A 258 -2.68 -10.38 -13.42
CA PHE A 258 -3.84 -10.25 -14.31
C PHE A 258 -5.14 -10.07 -13.53
N GLN A 259 -5.34 -10.83 -12.46
CA GLN A 259 -6.50 -10.70 -11.59
C GLN A 259 -6.52 -9.34 -10.87
N LYS A 260 -5.35 -8.83 -10.43
CA LYS A 260 -5.25 -7.46 -9.88
C LYS A 260 -5.59 -6.41 -10.94
N TRP A 261 -5.07 -6.57 -12.14
CA TRP A 261 -5.38 -5.67 -13.26
C TRP A 261 -6.86 -5.65 -13.60
N GLU A 262 -7.50 -6.82 -13.67
CA GLU A 262 -8.94 -6.91 -13.92
C GLU A 262 -9.71 -6.06 -12.92
N LYS A 263 -9.52 -6.28 -11.62
CA LYS A 263 -10.18 -5.50 -10.55
C LYS A 263 -9.82 -4.01 -10.58
N PHE A 264 -8.58 -3.68 -10.87
CA PHE A 264 -8.13 -2.28 -11.02
C PHE A 264 -8.81 -1.59 -12.21
N SER A 265 -8.87 -2.26 -13.36
CA SER A 265 -9.45 -1.74 -14.60
C SER A 265 -10.97 -1.55 -14.46
N GLU A 266 -11.67 -2.50 -13.85
CA GLU A 266 -13.09 -2.42 -13.52
C GLU A 266 -13.39 -1.18 -12.65
N PHE A 267 -12.57 -0.96 -11.61
CA PHE A 267 -12.78 0.14 -10.68
C PHE A 267 -12.41 1.52 -11.25
N THR A 268 -11.33 1.59 -12.01
CA THR A 268 -10.84 2.88 -12.54
C THR A 268 -11.63 3.36 -13.75
N ALA A 269 -12.43 2.50 -14.37
CA ALA A 269 -13.28 2.85 -15.49
C ALA A 269 -14.33 3.91 -15.10
N GLY A 270 -14.21 5.11 -15.67
CA GLY A 270 -15.18 6.19 -15.47
C GLY A 270 -15.10 6.89 -14.11
N THR A 271 -14.14 6.55 -13.26
CA THR A 271 -13.96 7.17 -11.94
C THR A 271 -13.08 8.41 -12.04
N ASP A 272 -13.53 9.53 -11.48
CA ASP A 272 -12.71 10.73 -11.30
C ASP A 272 -11.90 10.63 -10.01
N PHE A 273 -10.58 10.73 -10.13
CA PHE A 273 -9.63 10.62 -9.04
C PHE A 273 -9.14 11.98 -8.53
N GLY A 274 -9.51 13.09 -9.19
CA GLY A 274 -9.12 14.43 -8.75
C GLY A 274 -7.62 14.56 -8.45
N SER A 275 -7.29 14.93 -7.22
CA SER A 275 -5.90 15.06 -6.74
C SER A 275 -5.14 13.73 -6.64
N ASP A 276 -5.83 12.59 -6.56
CA ASP A 276 -5.22 11.26 -6.45
C ASP A 276 -4.85 10.68 -7.81
N ARG A 277 -5.10 11.40 -8.92
CA ARG A 277 -4.87 10.91 -10.28
C ARG A 277 -3.46 10.35 -10.43
N ASP A 278 -2.43 11.10 -10.04
CA ASP A 278 -1.03 10.67 -10.21
C ASP A 278 -0.77 9.32 -9.54
N TYR A 279 -1.26 9.10 -8.31
CA TYR A 279 -1.12 7.82 -7.63
C TYR A 279 -1.73 6.66 -8.43
N ILE A 280 -2.89 6.90 -9.05
CA ILE A 280 -3.61 5.91 -9.86
C ILE A 280 -2.83 5.58 -11.13
N GLU A 281 -2.23 6.59 -11.76
CA GLU A 281 -1.40 6.37 -12.96
C GLU A 281 -0.14 5.57 -12.63
N HIS A 282 0.52 5.87 -11.50
CA HIS A 282 1.67 5.09 -11.03
C HIS A 282 1.26 3.65 -10.70
N THR A 283 0.08 3.46 -10.09
CA THR A 283 -0.44 2.12 -9.79
C THR A 283 -0.74 1.34 -11.08
N ARG A 284 -1.34 1.99 -12.08
CA ARG A 284 -1.60 1.43 -13.42
C ARG A 284 -0.31 0.96 -14.08
N GLU A 285 0.72 1.81 -14.10
CA GLU A 285 2.04 1.45 -14.63
C GLU A 285 2.63 0.24 -13.88
N SER A 286 2.52 0.21 -12.55
CA SER A 286 3.03 -0.90 -11.74
C SER A 286 2.32 -2.21 -12.06
N PHE A 287 1.00 -2.23 -12.18
CA PHE A 287 0.26 -3.45 -12.54
C PHE A 287 0.59 -3.93 -13.95
N ILE A 288 0.71 -3.01 -14.93
CA ILE A 288 1.15 -3.37 -16.27
C ILE A 288 2.56 -3.96 -16.24
N GLY A 289 3.49 -3.36 -15.47
CA GLY A 289 4.83 -3.89 -15.29
C GLY A 289 4.87 -5.28 -14.66
N ASP A 290 4.02 -5.55 -13.67
CA ASP A 290 3.86 -6.88 -13.08
C ASP A 290 3.33 -7.90 -14.09
N MET A 291 2.29 -7.55 -14.85
CA MET A 291 1.73 -8.42 -15.89
C MET A 291 2.77 -8.72 -16.98
N ILE A 292 3.56 -7.72 -17.41
CA ILE A 292 4.63 -7.90 -18.40
C ILE A 292 5.67 -8.92 -17.92
N ARG A 293 6.07 -8.84 -16.64
CA ARG A 293 7.03 -9.78 -16.04
C ARG A 293 6.47 -11.20 -15.94
N GLU A 294 5.16 -11.33 -15.77
CA GLU A 294 4.49 -12.63 -15.69
C GLU A 294 4.27 -13.24 -17.10
N SER A 295 3.73 -12.45 -18.04
CA SER A 295 3.55 -12.84 -19.43
C SER A 295 3.35 -11.62 -20.34
N SER A 296 4.40 -11.21 -21.05
CA SER A 296 4.37 -10.02 -21.90
C SER A 296 3.36 -10.14 -23.05
N LEU A 297 3.30 -11.30 -23.72
CA LEU A 297 2.35 -11.55 -24.81
C LEU A 297 0.90 -11.50 -24.33
N GLN A 298 0.58 -12.17 -23.22
CA GLN A 298 -0.77 -12.15 -22.67
C GLN A 298 -1.19 -10.74 -22.24
N THR A 299 -0.25 -9.96 -21.69
CA THR A 299 -0.48 -8.56 -21.32
C THR A 299 -0.84 -7.71 -22.53
N ILE A 300 -0.07 -7.83 -23.62
CA ILE A 300 -0.33 -7.08 -24.84
C ILE A 300 -1.65 -7.50 -25.47
N ASP A 301 -1.93 -8.80 -25.56
CA ASP A 301 -3.20 -9.31 -26.08
C ASP A 301 -4.40 -8.82 -25.25
N LEU A 302 -4.25 -8.70 -23.93
CA LEU A 302 -5.28 -8.17 -23.04
C LEU A 302 -5.52 -6.67 -23.30
N ILE A 303 -4.46 -5.87 -23.33
CA ILE A 303 -4.52 -4.42 -23.52
C ILE A 303 -5.04 -4.07 -24.93
N LEU A 304 -4.69 -4.86 -25.94
CA LEU A 304 -5.17 -4.67 -27.31
C LEU A 304 -6.68 -4.88 -27.44
N LYS A 305 -7.36 -5.55 -26.50
CA LYS A 305 -8.82 -5.66 -26.47
C LYS A 305 -9.49 -4.39 -25.96
N SER A 306 -8.78 -3.53 -25.23
CA SER A 306 -9.29 -2.24 -24.80
C SER A 306 -9.36 -1.27 -25.97
N GLU A 307 -10.47 -0.54 -26.07
CA GLU A 307 -10.72 0.44 -27.13
C GLU A 307 -10.47 1.88 -26.66
N GLY A 308 -10.25 2.77 -27.63
CA GLY A 308 -10.08 4.21 -27.42
C GLY A 308 -8.81 4.59 -26.65
N ALA A 309 -8.82 5.81 -26.12
CA ALA A 309 -7.67 6.43 -25.46
C ALA A 309 -7.09 5.63 -24.27
N PRO A 310 -7.89 4.97 -23.40
CA PRO A 310 -7.36 4.13 -22.33
C PRO A 310 -6.52 2.96 -22.86
N GLY A 311 -7.01 2.23 -23.88
CA GLY A 311 -6.29 1.09 -24.45
C GLY A 311 -4.98 1.49 -25.13
N SER A 312 -4.99 2.61 -25.85
CA SER A 312 -3.80 3.19 -26.49
C SER A 312 -2.74 3.57 -25.45
N ARG A 313 -3.16 4.26 -24.40
CA ARG A 313 -2.28 4.63 -23.29
C ARG A 313 -1.70 3.42 -22.55
N ASP A 314 -2.52 2.43 -22.23
CA ASP A 314 -2.07 1.20 -21.58
C ASP A 314 -1.08 0.43 -22.48
N LEU A 315 -1.28 0.46 -23.81
CA LEU A 315 -0.34 -0.15 -24.77
C LEU A 315 1.01 0.57 -24.78
N GLN A 316 1.02 1.90 -24.72
CA GLN A 316 2.26 2.67 -24.59
C GLN A 316 3.05 2.25 -23.35
N LEU A 317 2.38 2.18 -22.19
CA LEU A 317 3.02 1.77 -20.94
C LEU A 317 3.51 0.32 -21.02
N ALA A 318 2.71 -0.59 -21.58
CA ALA A 318 3.09 -1.99 -21.71
C ALA A 318 4.31 -2.18 -22.60
N MET A 319 4.40 -1.48 -23.74
CA MET A 319 5.57 -1.54 -24.62
C MET A 319 6.80 -0.95 -23.96
N GLN A 320 6.66 0.14 -23.19
CA GLN A 320 7.76 0.71 -22.42
C GLN A 320 8.26 -0.27 -21.34
N GLN A 321 7.36 -0.90 -20.58
CA GLN A 321 7.72 -1.88 -19.54
C GLN A 321 8.31 -3.16 -20.14
N TRP A 322 7.75 -3.66 -21.25
CA TRP A 322 8.30 -4.82 -21.94
C TRP A 322 9.71 -4.54 -22.44
N SER A 323 9.94 -3.37 -23.04
CA SER A 323 11.26 -3.00 -23.53
C SER A 323 12.31 -2.87 -22.43
N LYS A 324 11.92 -2.55 -21.18
CA LYS A 324 12.80 -2.56 -20.00
C LYS A 324 13.22 -3.98 -19.59
N VAL A 325 12.34 -4.96 -19.77
CA VAL A 325 12.54 -6.36 -19.35
C VAL A 325 13.20 -7.19 -20.45
N ASP A 326 12.73 -7.04 -21.68
CA ASP A 326 13.17 -7.76 -22.88
C ASP A 326 12.98 -6.86 -24.12
N SER A 327 13.96 -6.00 -24.37
CA SER A 327 13.96 -5.08 -25.52
C SER A 327 13.90 -5.80 -26.86
N SER A 328 14.55 -6.95 -26.97
CA SER A 328 14.61 -7.72 -28.22
C SER A 328 13.25 -8.34 -28.54
N GLY A 329 12.60 -8.97 -27.56
CA GLY A 329 11.26 -9.54 -27.73
C GLY A 329 10.20 -8.47 -28.02
N ALA A 330 10.26 -7.33 -27.33
CA ALA A 330 9.36 -6.20 -27.60
C ALA A 330 9.53 -5.67 -29.04
N MET A 331 10.78 -5.51 -29.50
CA MET A 331 11.09 -5.05 -30.86
C MET A 331 10.59 -6.03 -31.92
N GLU A 332 10.90 -7.33 -31.77
CA GLU A 332 10.45 -8.37 -32.70
C GLU A 332 8.91 -8.39 -32.79
N TRP A 333 8.23 -8.27 -31.65
CA TRP A 333 6.78 -8.18 -31.62
C TRP A 333 6.27 -6.93 -32.37
N TYR A 334 6.87 -5.77 -32.14
CA TYR A 334 6.47 -4.53 -32.81
C TYR A 334 6.64 -4.63 -34.33
N GLU A 335 7.80 -5.07 -34.82
CA GLU A 335 8.06 -5.20 -36.26
C GLU A 335 7.06 -6.13 -36.96
N LYS A 336 6.66 -7.21 -36.29
CA LYS A 336 5.71 -8.19 -36.82
C LYS A 336 4.26 -7.70 -36.82
N ASN A 337 3.87 -6.89 -35.84
CA ASN A 337 2.46 -6.56 -35.60
C ASN A 337 2.10 -5.09 -35.91
N ALA A 338 3.05 -4.17 -35.95
CA ALA A 338 2.77 -2.73 -36.09
C ALA A 338 1.88 -2.40 -37.30
N SER A 339 2.06 -3.08 -38.43
CA SER A 339 1.27 -2.85 -39.66
C SER A 339 -0.16 -3.39 -39.59
N THR A 340 -0.48 -4.26 -38.63
CA THR A 340 -1.83 -4.80 -38.44
C THR A 340 -2.62 -4.02 -37.38
N LEU A 341 -1.95 -3.16 -36.61
CA LEU A 341 -2.58 -2.27 -35.65
C LEU A 341 -3.22 -1.07 -36.36
N GLY A 342 -4.30 -0.54 -35.78
CA GLY A 342 -4.81 0.77 -36.17
C GLY A 342 -3.79 1.89 -35.88
N PRO A 343 -3.84 3.03 -36.58
CA PRO A 343 -2.83 4.10 -36.46
C PRO A 343 -2.57 4.57 -35.02
N GLU A 344 -3.62 4.67 -34.22
CA GLU A 344 -3.54 5.08 -32.81
C GLU A 344 -2.75 4.08 -31.95
N LYS A 345 -3.02 2.77 -32.11
CA LYS A 345 -2.33 1.70 -31.38
C LYS A 345 -0.89 1.53 -31.86
N GLN A 346 -0.66 1.65 -33.17
CA GLN A 346 0.69 1.66 -33.73
C GLN A 346 1.52 2.81 -33.15
N SER A 347 0.96 4.03 -33.14
CA SER A 347 1.58 5.21 -32.54
C SER A 347 1.89 5.03 -31.06
N SER A 348 0.94 4.45 -30.32
CA SER A 348 1.12 4.21 -28.89
C SER A 348 2.21 3.18 -28.59
N ALA A 349 2.29 2.11 -29.38
CA ALA A 349 3.36 1.14 -29.26
C ALA A 349 4.75 1.77 -29.54
N ALA A 350 4.86 2.56 -30.61
CA ALA A 350 6.08 3.33 -30.91
C ALA A 350 6.43 4.33 -29.79
N ALA A 351 5.42 4.99 -29.22
CA ALA A 351 5.60 5.92 -28.11
C ALA A 351 6.13 5.23 -26.84
N GLY A 352 5.87 3.93 -26.65
CA GLY A 352 6.43 3.16 -25.54
C GLY A 352 7.96 3.03 -25.64
N PHE A 353 8.48 2.72 -26.84
CA PHE A 353 9.93 2.68 -27.08
C PHE A 353 10.56 4.07 -27.00
N PHE A 354 9.89 5.09 -27.55
CA PHE A 354 10.29 6.49 -27.38
C PHE A 354 10.44 6.85 -25.91
N GLY A 355 9.45 6.51 -25.07
CA GLY A 355 9.47 6.80 -23.64
C GLY A 355 10.68 6.19 -22.94
N LEU A 356 10.98 4.92 -23.20
CA LEU A 356 12.16 4.26 -22.63
C LEU A 356 13.48 4.92 -23.07
N ALA A 357 13.67 5.15 -24.37
CA ALA A 357 14.87 5.78 -24.90
C ALA A 357 15.05 7.20 -24.35
N TYR A 358 13.95 7.95 -24.23
CA TYR A 358 13.94 9.28 -23.64
C TYR A 358 14.34 9.25 -22.15
N ASP A 359 13.80 8.32 -21.36
CA ASP A 359 14.13 8.15 -19.94
C ASP A 359 15.60 7.79 -19.72
N ASN A 360 16.16 6.93 -20.57
CA ASN A 360 17.58 6.54 -20.54
C ASN A 360 18.53 7.66 -21.01
N GLY A 361 18.00 8.75 -21.58
CA GLY A 361 18.81 9.83 -22.15
C GLY A 361 19.38 9.53 -23.53
N GLU A 362 18.89 8.49 -24.21
CA GLU A 362 19.27 8.09 -25.57
C GLU A 362 18.48 8.92 -26.59
N LEU A 363 18.73 10.24 -26.63
CA LEU A 363 17.88 11.19 -27.37
C LEU A 363 17.80 10.92 -28.88
N GLU A 364 18.86 10.42 -29.50
CA GLU A 364 18.86 10.01 -30.91
C GLU A 364 17.96 8.79 -31.16
N VAL A 365 18.00 7.80 -30.27
CA VAL A 365 17.12 6.61 -30.34
C VAL A 365 15.67 7.03 -30.10
N ALA A 366 15.44 7.92 -29.13
CA ALA A 366 14.12 8.50 -28.90
C ALA A 366 13.61 9.23 -30.15
N ARG A 367 14.46 10.00 -30.85
CA ARG A 367 14.10 10.69 -32.09
C ARG A 367 13.72 9.71 -33.21
N GLN A 368 14.44 8.60 -33.34
CA GLN A 368 14.09 7.54 -34.30
C GLN A 368 12.69 6.96 -34.02
N TRP A 369 12.38 6.67 -32.76
CA TRP A 369 11.06 6.17 -32.36
C TRP A 369 9.95 7.20 -32.49
N ALA A 370 10.22 8.47 -32.16
CA ALA A 370 9.27 9.55 -32.37
C ALA A 370 8.84 9.65 -33.83
N ASN A 371 9.75 9.42 -34.78
CA ASN A 371 9.44 9.41 -36.21
C ASN A 371 8.59 8.20 -36.67
N GLN A 372 8.51 7.14 -35.86
CA GLN A 372 7.62 6.00 -36.12
C GLN A 372 6.18 6.26 -35.63
N ILE A 373 5.95 7.31 -34.85
CA ILE A 373 4.62 7.72 -34.39
C ILE A 373 3.85 8.33 -35.58
N THR A 374 2.75 7.71 -35.97
CA THR A 374 1.91 8.11 -37.11
C THR A 374 0.94 9.25 -36.74
N GLU A 375 0.51 9.30 -35.48
CA GLU A 375 -0.34 10.36 -34.93
C GLU A 375 0.43 11.68 -34.82
N GLN A 376 0.09 12.65 -35.68
CA GLN A 376 0.84 13.89 -35.86
C GLN A 376 1.05 14.64 -34.52
N LYS A 377 -0.01 14.82 -33.74
CA LYS A 377 0.06 15.55 -32.46
C LYS A 377 0.98 14.87 -31.44
N MET A 378 0.96 13.54 -31.41
CA MET A 378 1.82 12.76 -30.50
C MET A 378 3.29 12.84 -30.93
N ARG A 379 3.56 12.71 -32.24
CA ARG A 379 4.90 12.87 -32.81
C ARG A 379 5.49 14.25 -32.54
N GLU A 380 4.72 15.31 -32.79
CA GLU A 380 5.16 16.69 -32.53
C GLU A 380 5.47 16.91 -31.06
N GLY A 381 4.63 16.39 -30.15
CA GLY A 381 4.89 16.43 -28.71
C GLY A 381 6.17 15.69 -28.31
N ALA A 382 6.41 14.50 -28.87
CA ALA A 382 7.62 13.71 -28.60
C ALA A 382 8.89 14.43 -29.08
N LEU A 383 8.88 14.97 -30.30
CA LEU A 383 10.02 15.73 -30.86
C LEU A 383 10.29 17.01 -30.05
N ALA A 384 9.25 17.74 -29.65
CA ALA A 384 9.40 18.93 -28.82
C ALA A 384 9.98 18.62 -27.42
N ALA A 385 9.64 17.47 -26.83
CA ALA A 385 10.22 17.03 -25.57
C ALA A 385 11.72 16.72 -25.69
N ILE A 386 12.14 16.10 -26.80
CA ILE A 386 13.56 15.86 -27.10
C ILE A 386 14.31 17.20 -27.21
N ASP A 387 13.83 18.11 -28.06
CA ASP A 387 14.48 19.40 -28.30
C ASP A 387 14.61 20.23 -27.00
N LYS A 388 13.62 20.13 -26.10
CA LYS A 388 13.69 20.75 -24.78
C LYS A 388 14.82 20.14 -23.92
N LYS A 389 14.90 18.80 -23.84
CA LYS A 389 15.90 18.09 -23.04
C LYS A 389 17.32 18.32 -23.56
N GLU A 390 17.52 18.42 -24.88
CA GLU A 390 18.80 18.78 -25.50
C GLU A 390 19.26 20.18 -25.08
N ARG A 391 18.36 21.18 -25.10
CA ARG A 391 18.69 22.55 -24.65
C ARG A 391 19.09 22.59 -23.18
N GLU A 392 18.40 21.83 -22.33
CA GLU A 392 18.73 21.73 -20.90
C GLU A 392 20.10 21.08 -20.66
N GLN A 393 20.54 20.15 -21.52
CA GLN A 393 21.87 19.54 -21.46
C GLN A 393 22.97 20.45 -22.01
N GLN A 394 22.67 21.30 -23.00
CA GLN A 394 23.63 22.25 -23.58
C GLN A 394 23.80 23.55 -22.77
N GLY A 395 22.81 23.88 -21.93
CA GLY A 395 22.83 25.05 -21.04
C GLY A 395 23.40 24.80 -19.63
N ARG A 396 23.92 23.59 -19.38
CA ARG A 396 24.70 23.20 -18.20
C ARG A 396 26.16 23.02 -18.61
#